data_AF-A0A917Q416-F1
#
_entry.id   AF-A0A917Q416-F1
#
_cell.length_a   1.000
_cell.length_b   1.000
_cell.length_c   1.000
_cell.angle_alpha   90.00
_cell.angle_beta   90.00
_cell.angle_gamma   90.00
#
_symmetry.space_group_name_H-M   'P 1'
#
loop_
_entity.id
_entity.type
_entity.pdbx_description
1 polymer ?
#
loop_
_entity_poly.entity_id
_entity_poly.type
_entity_poly.pdbx_seq_one_letter_code
_entity_poly.pdbx_strand_id
1 'polypeptide(L)'
;MQGRSNAPEPPAKPAKERTLPIDKDAFAQRLWHAIKRSGLTYKETARRAQEHLPPGMRISDVSVWSYAKGRSLPRRMTHVEALGRVLGVETQELLGSVDLHGPGAANQDEPNFTGVHVDDLGDGRAMLRIATAAPWPVALEVLRLLKGEESEDDGSDDPVDADPHERDADTTENRDDTI
;
A
#
# COMPACT_ATOMS: atom_id res chain seq x y z
N MET A 1 54.99 -44.70 -6.82
CA MET A 1 53.68 -45.15 -6.33
C MET A 1 53.21 -44.19 -5.26
N GLN A 2 52.11 -43.48 -5.50
CA GLN A 2 51.57 -42.47 -4.60
C GLN A 2 50.98 -43.11 -3.34
N GLY A 3 51.27 -42.55 -2.17
CA GLY A 3 50.57 -42.84 -0.91
C GLY A 3 50.13 -41.52 -0.27
N ARG A 4 48.90 -41.09 -0.58
CA ARG A 4 48.20 -40.02 0.14
C ARG A 4 46.81 -40.52 0.52
N SER A 5 46.35 -40.00 1.67
CA SER A 5 44.97 -39.98 2.18
C SER A 5 44.63 -41.04 3.25
N ASN A 6 44.46 -40.60 4.49
CA ASN A 6 43.10 -40.31 4.99
C ASN A 6 43.16 -39.49 6.29
N ALA A 7 42.77 -38.22 6.20
CA ALA A 7 42.43 -37.39 7.35
C ALA A 7 40.92 -37.51 7.60
N PRO A 8 40.44 -37.46 8.85
CA PRO A 8 39.02 -37.54 9.17
C PRO A 8 38.26 -36.31 8.68
N GLU A 9 37.18 -36.58 7.97
CA GLU A 9 36.22 -35.63 7.41
C GLU A 9 35.52 -34.81 8.52
N PRO A 10 35.40 -33.48 8.40
CA PRO A 10 34.66 -32.66 9.37
C PRO A 10 33.14 -32.91 9.25
N PRO A 11 32.38 -32.90 10.36
CA PRO A 11 30.98 -33.27 10.37
C PRO A 11 30.12 -32.30 9.55
N ALA A 12 29.22 -32.90 8.78
CA ALA A 12 28.27 -32.27 7.89
C ALA A 12 27.57 -31.05 8.51
N LYS A 13 27.58 -29.94 7.77
CA LYS A 13 26.77 -28.75 8.02
C LYS A 13 25.30 -29.18 8.12
N PRO A 14 24.54 -28.80 9.16
CA PRO A 14 23.14 -29.16 9.23
C PRO A 14 22.37 -28.45 8.12
N ALA A 15 21.45 -29.22 7.55
CA ALA A 15 20.57 -28.92 6.44
C ALA A 15 20.18 -27.44 6.34
N LYS A 16 20.28 -26.90 5.13
CA LYS A 16 19.45 -25.79 4.66
C LYS A 16 18.00 -26.16 4.99
N GLU A 17 17.51 -25.66 6.13
CA GLU A 17 16.07 -25.59 6.40
C GLU A 17 15.45 -24.97 5.15
N ARG A 18 14.49 -25.68 4.56
CA ARG A 18 13.71 -25.25 3.41
C ARG A 18 13.02 -23.94 3.80
N THR A 19 13.71 -22.82 3.59
CA THR A 19 13.13 -21.49 3.60
C THR A 19 12.10 -21.54 2.49
N LEU A 20 10.83 -21.72 2.89
CA LEU A 20 9.71 -21.39 2.02
C LEU A 20 10.02 -20.02 1.40
N PRO A 21 9.72 -19.77 0.12
CA PRO A 21 9.91 -18.47 -0.52
C PRO A 21 8.89 -17.47 0.08
N ILE A 22 9.02 -17.21 1.38
CA ILE A 22 8.26 -16.25 2.14
C ILE A 22 9.05 -14.97 2.01
N ASP A 23 8.44 -14.00 1.34
CA ASP A 23 8.91 -12.64 1.44
C ASP A 23 8.82 -12.20 2.90
N LYS A 24 9.98 -11.93 3.49
CA LYS A 24 10.14 -11.59 4.90
C LYS A 24 9.39 -10.32 5.26
N ASP A 25 9.42 -9.34 4.38
CA ASP A 25 8.83 -8.04 4.61
C ASP A 25 7.31 -8.13 4.46
N ALA A 26 6.84 -8.89 3.47
CA ALA A 26 5.41 -9.16 3.31
C ALA A 26 4.83 -9.93 4.51
N PHE A 27 5.56 -10.93 5.04
CA PHE A 27 5.15 -11.64 6.25
C PHE A 27 5.09 -10.69 7.47
N ALA A 28 6.10 -9.86 7.63
CA ALA A 28 6.18 -8.91 8.75
C ALA A 28 5.03 -7.90 8.72
N GLN A 29 4.73 -7.34 7.54
CA GLN A 29 3.61 -6.44 7.33
C GLN A 29 2.30 -7.13 7.70
N ARG A 30 2.01 -8.32 7.13
CA ARG A 30 0.77 -9.05 7.41
C ARG A 30 0.60 -9.37 8.89
N LEU A 31 1.67 -9.83 9.55
CA LEU A 31 1.65 -10.10 10.98
C LEU A 31 1.41 -8.82 11.79
N TRP A 32 2.06 -7.71 11.46
CA TRP A 32 1.87 -6.44 12.14
C TRP A 32 0.43 -5.92 11.98
N HIS A 33 -0.12 -5.98 10.77
CA HIS A 33 -1.52 -5.60 10.51
C HIS A 33 -2.51 -6.48 11.26
N ALA A 34 -2.29 -7.80 11.31
CA ALA A 34 -3.14 -8.72 12.06
C ALA A 34 -3.11 -8.42 13.56
N ILE A 35 -1.93 -8.15 14.14
CA ILE A 35 -1.79 -7.74 15.55
C ILE A 35 -2.52 -6.41 15.79
N LYS A 36 -2.31 -5.40 14.95
CA LYS A 36 -2.97 -4.10 15.06
C LYS A 36 -4.51 -4.21 15.00
N ARG A 37 -5.03 -5.03 14.08
CA ARG A 37 -6.48 -5.28 13.91
C ARG A 37 -7.09 -5.99 15.11
N SER A 38 -6.37 -6.94 15.69
CA SER A 38 -6.81 -7.68 16.87
C SER A 38 -6.84 -6.83 18.16
N GLY A 39 -6.21 -5.66 18.16
CA GLY A 39 -6.04 -4.82 19.35
C GLY A 39 -5.11 -5.42 20.41
N LEU A 40 -4.40 -6.50 20.09
CA LEU A 40 -3.49 -7.16 21.03
C LEU A 40 -2.11 -6.51 21.05
N THR A 41 -1.48 -6.49 22.21
CA THR A 41 -0.06 -6.14 22.34
C THR A 41 0.81 -7.34 21.94
N TYR A 42 2.09 -7.13 21.62
CA TYR A 42 3.03 -8.23 21.32
C TYR A 42 3.13 -9.24 22.48
N LYS A 43 3.13 -8.73 23.72
CA LYS A 43 3.16 -9.55 24.94
C LYS A 43 1.91 -10.42 25.05
N GLU A 44 0.74 -9.83 24.84
CA GLU A 44 -0.53 -10.57 24.90
C GLU A 44 -0.66 -11.58 23.76
N THR A 45 -0.21 -11.21 22.56
CA THR A 45 -0.15 -12.11 21.40
C THR A 45 0.73 -13.32 21.70
N ALA A 46 1.94 -13.12 22.24
CA ALA A 46 2.83 -14.22 22.61
C ALA A 46 2.23 -15.11 23.70
N ARG A 47 1.60 -14.52 24.72
CA ARG A 47 0.94 -15.24 25.82
C ARG A 47 -0.17 -16.15 25.30
N ARG A 48 -1.08 -15.62 24.48
CA ARG A 48 -2.18 -16.41 23.89
C ARG A 48 -1.66 -17.43 22.89
N ALA A 49 -0.63 -17.09 22.12
CA ALA A 49 -0.07 -18.02 21.13
C ALA A 49 0.54 -19.23 21.82
N GLN A 50 1.12 -19.04 23.00
CA GLN A 50 1.67 -20.12 23.82
C GLN A 50 0.62 -21.16 24.24
N GLU A 51 -0.65 -20.78 24.39
CA GLU A 51 -1.75 -21.70 24.70
C GLU A 51 -2.08 -22.66 23.54
N HIS A 52 -1.71 -22.28 22.31
CA HIS A 52 -1.92 -23.08 21.11
C HIS A 52 -0.68 -23.87 20.66
N LEU A 53 0.43 -23.75 21.39
CA LEU A 53 1.67 -24.46 21.08
C LEU A 53 1.71 -25.85 21.72
N PRO A 54 2.37 -26.82 21.06
CA PRO A 54 2.58 -28.14 21.65
C PRO A 54 3.51 -28.05 22.88
N PRO A 55 3.43 -29.03 23.80
CA PRO A 55 4.27 -29.06 25.00
C PRO A 55 5.76 -28.93 24.68
N GLY A 56 6.46 -28.07 25.43
CA GLY A 56 7.89 -27.84 25.25
C GLY A 56 8.26 -26.76 24.22
N MET A 57 7.30 -26.22 23.45
CA MET A 57 7.53 -25.08 22.57
C MET A 57 7.09 -23.77 23.22
N ARG A 58 7.84 -22.70 22.95
CA ARG A 58 7.58 -21.38 23.51
C ARG A 58 7.85 -20.30 22.48
N ILE A 59 6.97 -19.30 22.45
CA ILE A 59 7.15 -18.06 21.71
C ILE A 59 7.22 -16.91 22.71
N SER A 60 8.23 -16.04 22.57
CA SER A 60 8.38 -14.84 23.40
C SER A 60 7.82 -13.62 22.70
N ASP A 61 7.43 -12.62 23.47
CA ASP A 61 7.01 -11.29 23.01
C ASP A 61 8.09 -10.61 22.14
N VAL A 62 9.37 -10.74 22.52
CA VAL A 62 10.50 -10.25 21.73
C VAL A 62 10.58 -10.92 20.35
N SER A 63 10.26 -12.22 20.27
CA SER A 63 10.19 -12.93 19.00
C SER A 63 9.07 -12.39 18.12
N VAL A 64 7.87 -12.21 18.70
CA VAL A 64 6.71 -11.65 17.98
C VAL A 64 7.00 -10.25 17.46
N TRP A 65 7.58 -9.38 18.28
CA TRP A 65 8.00 -8.04 17.85
C TRP A 65 9.04 -8.11 16.73
N SER A 66 10.03 -9.00 16.83
CA SER A 66 11.06 -9.17 15.80
C SER A 66 10.47 -9.64 14.48
N TYR A 67 9.45 -10.50 14.53
CA TYR A 67 8.71 -10.96 13.36
C TYR A 67 7.91 -9.82 12.72
N ALA A 68 7.13 -9.08 13.53
CA ALA A 68 6.33 -7.95 13.06
C ALA A 68 7.19 -6.78 12.52
N LYS A 69 8.46 -6.69 12.93
CA LYS A 69 9.44 -5.71 12.42
C LYS A 69 10.29 -6.23 11.26
N GLY A 70 10.03 -7.44 10.76
CA GLY A 70 10.82 -8.01 9.67
C GLY A 70 12.29 -8.19 10.05
N ARG A 71 12.62 -8.34 11.34
CA ARG A 71 13.99 -8.63 11.80
C ARG A 71 14.31 -10.10 11.69
N SER A 72 13.35 -10.96 11.99
CA SER A 72 13.48 -12.42 11.90
C SER A 72 12.19 -13.05 11.36
N LEU A 73 12.25 -14.34 11.02
CA LEU A 73 11.08 -15.13 10.67
C LEU A 73 10.88 -16.27 11.69
N PRO A 74 9.63 -16.73 11.87
CA PRO A 74 9.37 -17.94 12.63
C PRO A 74 10.10 -19.14 12.00
N ARG A 75 10.93 -19.82 12.79
CA ARG A 75 11.68 -21.01 12.33
C ARG A 75 10.79 -22.24 12.18
N ARG A 76 9.69 -22.29 12.93
CA ARG A 76 8.80 -23.46 13.02
C ARG A 76 7.41 -23.06 12.54
N MET A 77 6.80 -23.91 11.71
CA MET A 77 5.43 -23.71 11.20
C MET A 77 4.41 -23.64 12.34
N THR A 78 4.63 -24.41 13.42
CA THR A 78 3.78 -24.41 14.62
C THR A 78 3.67 -23.03 15.27
N HIS A 79 4.72 -22.19 15.21
CA HIS A 79 4.64 -20.81 15.70
C HIS A 79 3.74 -19.95 14.81
N VAL A 80 3.78 -20.15 13.48
CA VAL A 80 2.92 -19.41 12.54
C VAL A 80 1.47 -19.79 12.74
N GLU A 81 1.17 -21.08 12.88
CA GLU A 81 -0.19 -21.57 13.15
C GLU A 81 -0.74 -21.05 14.47
N ALA A 82 0.07 -21.06 15.53
CA ALA A 82 -0.34 -20.53 16.82
C ALA A 82 -0.62 -19.02 16.77
N LEU A 83 0.20 -18.25 16.04
CA LEU A 83 -0.05 -16.82 15.80
C LEU A 83 -1.33 -16.61 14.99
N GLY A 84 -1.53 -17.40 13.93
CA GLY A 84 -2.74 -17.34 13.11
C GLY A 84 -4.02 -17.56 13.93
N ARG A 85 -4.04 -18.60 14.78
CA ARG A 85 -5.18 -18.90 15.66
C ARG A 85 -5.53 -17.75 16.61
N VAL A 86 -4.52 -17.12 17.22
CA VAL A 86 -4.74 -15.99 18.15
C VAL A 86 -5.26 -14.75 17.44
N LEU A 87 -4.74 -14.51 16.24
CA LEU A 87 -5.04 -13.32 15.45
C LEU A 87 -6.29 -13.50 14.58
N GLY A 88 -6.88 -14.70 14.56
CA GLY A 88 -8.04 -15.03 13.75
C GLY A 88 -7.77 -14.99 12.25
N VAL A 89 -6.51 -15.23 11.84
CA VAL A 89 -6.07 -15.24 10.44
C VAL A 89 -5.58 -16.62 10.05
N GLU A 90 -5.77 -17.00 8.80
CA GLU A 90 -5.24 -18.27 8.32
C GLU A 90 -3.71 -18.25 8.21
N THR A 91 -3.08 -19.40 8.46
CA THR A 91 -1.63 -19.56 8.29
C THR A 91 -1.19 -19.21 6.87
N GLN A 92 -2.01 -19.54 5.87
CA GLN A 92 -1.72 -19.23 4.46
C GLN A 92 -1.80 -17.74 4.17
N GLU A 93 -2.72 -17.01 4.81
CA GLU A 93 -2.82 -15.55 4.73
C GLU A 93 -1.55 -14.90 5.28
N LEU A 94 -1.04 -15.37 6.43
CA LEU A 94 0.22 -14.87 6.99
C LEU A 94 1.43 -15.17 6.08
N LEU A 95 1.52 -16.39 5.54
CA LEU A 95 2.64 -16.82 4.72
C LEU A 95 2.61 -16.27 3.29
N GLY A 96 1.44 -15.87 2.80
CA GLY A 96 1.25 -15.39 1.44
C GLY A 96 1.41 -16.51 0.42
N SER A 97 0.75 -17.65 0.65
CA SER A 97 0.68 -18.67 -0.39
C SER A 97 0.06 -18.07 -1.65
N VAL A 98 0.81 -18.23 -2.73
CA VAL A 98 0.55 -17.73 -4.07
C VAL A 98 -0.75 -18.34 -4.60
N ASP A 99 -1.88 -17.75 -4.26
CA ASP A 99 -3.06 -17.89 -5.09
C ASP A 99 -2.81 -17.11 -6.39
N LEU A 100 -3.02 -17.83 -7.47
CA LEU A 100 -2.78 -17.48 -8.87
C LEU A 100 -3.65 -16.31 -9.35
N HIS A 101 -3.46 -15.10 -8.82
CA HIS A 101 -4.02 -13.87 -9.38
C HIS A 101 -2.91 -12.94 -9.91
N GLY A 102 -2.40 -13.31 -11.10
CA GLY A 102 -1.86 -12.40 -12.11
C GLY A 102 -0.48 -11.76 -11.87
N PRO A 103 0.33 -11.55 -12.92
CA PRO A 103 1.58 -10.81 -12.80
C PRO A 103 1.26 -9.32 -12.67
N GLY A 104 1.23 -8.85 -11.43
CA GLY A 104 0.95 -7.46 -11.09
C GLY A 104 1.58 -7.10 -9.76
N ALA A 105 2.89 -7.25 -9.66
CA ALA A 105 3.68 -6.66 -8.59
C ALA A 105 3.58 -5.13 -8.67
N ALA A 106 2.58 -4.55 -8.00
CA ALA A 106 2.57 -3.15 -7.60
C ALA A 106 1.54 -2.95 -6.47
N ASN A 107 2.04 -2.67 -5.27
CA ASN A 107 1.33 -2.04 -4.14
C ASN A 107 0.20 -2.84 -3.48
N GLN A 108 0.56 -3.77 -2.59
CA GLN A 108 -0.34 -4.32 -1.57
C GLN A 108 -0.08 -3.71 -0.19
N ASP A 109 -0.13 -2.38 -0.12
CA ASP A 109 -0.61 -1.68 1.07
C ASP A 109 -2.02 -1.22 0.73
N GLU A 110 -3.02 -2.10 0.89
CA GLU A 110 -4.27 -1.70 1.55
C GLU A 110 -5.17 -2.90 1.88
N PRO A 111 -6.07 -2.77 2.89
CA PRO A 111 -7.15 -3.72 3.01
C PRO A 111 -7.88 -3.76 1.66
N ASN A 112 -8.57 -4.86 1.38
CA ASN A 112 -9.49 -4.96 0.25
C ASN A 112 -10.53 -3.84 0.37
N PHE A 113 -10.16 -2.64 -0.07
CA PHE A 113 -10.94 -1.45 0.02
C PHE A 113 -11.81 -1.46 -1.23
N THR A 114 -13.11 -1.48 -1.04
CA THR A 114 -14.08 -1.33 -2.11
C THR A 114 -14.75 0.01 -1.91
N GLY A 115 -14.69 0.90 -2.91
CA GLY A 115 -15.33 2.22 -2.85
C GLY A 115 -14.35 3.39 -3.04
N VAL A 116 -14.62 4.51 -2.35
CA VAL A 116 -13.79 5.73 -2.30
C VAL A 116 -13.39 6.07 -0.85
N HIS A 117 -12.09 6.16 -0.55
CA HIS A 117 -11.54 6.43 0.79
C HIS A 117 -10.75 7.73 0.81
N VAL A 118 -10.79 8.44 1.94
CA VAL A 118 -10.05 9.69 2.15
C VAL A 118 -9.37 9.62 3.52
N ASP A 119 -8.04 9.68 3.52
CA ASP A 119 -7.23 9.77 4.74
C ASP A 119 -6.61 11.15 4.88
N ASP A 120 -6.87 11.83 6.00
CA ASP A 120 -6.24 13.12 6.32
C ASP A 120 -4.77 12.93 6.72
N LEU A 121 -3.87 13.71 6.13
CA LEU A 121 -2.43 13.69 6.39
C LEU A 121 -2.01 14.73 7.46
N GLY A 122 -2.94 15.56 7.92
CA GLY A 122 -2.73 16.50 9.04
C GLY A 122 -1.99 17.79 8.68
N ASP A 123 -1.60 17.98 7.43
CA ASP A 123 -0.98 19.19 6.88
C ASP A 123 -1.91 19.95 5.92
N GLY A 124 -3.21 19.67 6.01
CA GLY A 124 -4.23 20.19 5.10
C GLY A 124 -4.31 19.43 3.77
N ARG A 125 -3.58 18.32 3.63
CA ARG A 125 -3.67 17.41 2.48
C ARG A 125 -4.33 16.10 2.88
N ALA A 126 -4.93 15.44 1.90
CA ALA A 126 -5.52 14.13 2.08
C ALA A 126 -5.02 13.15 1.02
N MET A 127 -4.95 11.87 1.37
CA MET A 127 -4.76 10.77 0.45
C MET A 127 -6.14 10.26 0.00
N LEU A 128 -6.42 10.36 -1.30
CA LEU A 128 -7.63 9.83 -1.92
C LEU A 128 -7.34 8.48 -2.57
N ARG A 129 -8.17 7.48 -2.30
CA ARG A 129 -8.04 6.13 -2.85
C ARG A 129 -9.36 5.66 -3.45
N ILE A 130 -9.33 5.22 -4.70
CA ILE A 130 -10.53 4.79 -5.44
C ILE A 130 -10.30 3.36 -5.92
N ALA A 131 -11.11 2.43 -5.41
CA ALA A 131 -11.04 1.02 -5.73
C ALA A 131 -12.44 0.53 -6.13
N THR A 132 -12.93 1.06 -7.25
CA THR A 132 -14.23 0.73 -7.82
C THR A 132 -14.07 0.41 -9.30
N ALA A 133 -14.72 -0.66 -9.77
CA ALA A 133 -14.78 -0.96 -11.20
C ALA A 133 -15.71 0.03 -11.91
N ALA A 134 -15.21 0.72 -12.92
CA ALA A 134 -15.97 1.68 -13.72
C ALA A 134 -15.79 1.41 -15.22
N PRO A 135 -16.78 1.80 -16.06
CA PRO A 135 -16.59 1.82 -17.51
C PRO A 135 -15.36 2.66 -17.88
N TRP A 136 -14.62 2.22 -18.91
CA TRP A 136 -13.38 2.86 -19.33
C TRP A 136 -13.49 4.39 -19.56
N PRO A 137 -14.53 4.91 -20.25
CA PRO A 137 -14.69 6.36 -20.42
C PRO A 137 -14.79 7.11 -19.10
N VAL A 138 -15.53 6.56 -18.13
CA VAL A 138 -15.74 7.16 -16.80
C VAL A 138 -14.43 7.20 -16.01
N ALA A 139 -13.62 6.14 -16.09
CA ALA A 139 -12.31 6.13 -15.42
C ALA A 139 -11.37 7.22 -15.96
N LEU A 140 -11.39 7.47 -17.27
CA LEU A 140 -10.60 8.53 -17.88
C LEU A 140 -11.10 9.93 -17.51
N GLU A 141 -12.41 10.14 -17.43
CA GLU A 141 -12.99 11.40 -16.96
C GLU A 141 -12.60 11.70 -15.51
N VAL A 142 -12.69 10.71 -14.62
CA VAL A 142 -12.25 10.84 -13.23
C VAL A 142 -10.76 11.20 -13.16
N LEU A 143 -9.92 10.56 -13.98
CA LEU A 143 -8.49 10.88 -14.04
C LEU A 143 -8.22 12.31 -14.53
N ARG A 144 -8.98 12.81 -15.51
CA ARG A 144 -8.87 14.20 -16.00
C ARG A 144 -9.22 15.20 -14.90
N LEU A 145 -10.34 14.97 -14.21
CA LEU A 145 -10.78 15.79 -13.08
C LEU A 145 -9.72 15.83 -11.97
N LEU A 146 -9.13 14.68 -11.62
CA LEU A 146 -8.10 14.60 -10.58
C LEU A 146 -6.78 15.26 -10.99
N LYS A 147 -6.47 15.32 -12.28
CA LYS A 147 -5.27 15.99 -12.81
C LYS A 147 -5.42 17.49 -12.96
N GLY A 148 -6.64 18.03 -12.80
CA GLY A 148 -6.93 19.44 -13.04
C GLY A 148 -6.82 19.82 -14.52
N GLU A 149 -6.98 18.85 -15.43
CA GLU A 149 -7.18 19.15 -16.85
C GLU A 149 -8.65 19.57 -17.00
N GLU A 150 -8.93 20.82 -16.63
CA GLU A 150 -10.16 21.49 -17.04
C GLU A 150 -10.29 21.32 -18.55
N SER A 151 -11.50 20.98 -18.98
CA SER A 151 -11.85 21.06 -20.38
C SER A 151 -11.75 22.54 -20.74
N GLU A 152 -10.64 22.96 -21.34
CA GLU A 152 -10.59 24.19 -22.13
C GLU A 152 -11.50 23.98 -23.34
N ASP A 153 -12.80 24.07 -23.09
CA ASP A 153 -13.82 24.33 -24.09
C ASP A 153 -14.48 25.66 -23.70
N ASP A 154 -13.76 26.75 -23.98
CA ASP A 154 -14.39 28.00 -24.36
C ASP A 154 -13.63 28.57 -25.56
N GLY A 155 -14.12 28.17 -26.74
CA GLY A 155 -14.21 29.01 -27.93
C GLY A 155 -13.03 29.90 -28.29
N SER A 156 -12.07 29.37 -29.03
CA SER A 156 -11.31 30.20 -29.96
C SER A 156 -12.19 30.60 -31.14
N ASP A 157 -12.48 31.89 -31.27
CA ASP A 157 -12.57 32.57 -32.57
C ASP A 157 -12.10 34.03 -32.37
N ASP A 158 -10.78 34.21 -32.54
CA ASP A 158 -10.10 35.43 -33.01
C ASP A 158 -10.71 35.86 -34.38
N PRO A 159 -10.47 37.05 -34.98
CA PRO A 159 -9.51 38.10 -34.59
C PRO A 159 -9.94 39.56 -34.91
N VAL A 160 -8.98 40.48 -34.77
CA VAL A 160 -8.82 41.79 -35.44
C VAL A 160 -9.87 42.89 -35.19
N ASP A 161 -9.47 43.94 -34.47
CA ASP A 161 -8.93 45.12 -35.17
C ASP A 161 -8.29 46.09 -34.18
N ALA A 162 -7.07 46.50 -34.52
CA ALA A 162 -6.40 47.61 -33.90
C ALA A 162 -7.05 48.90 -34.40
N ASP A 163 -7.51 49.77 -33.50
CA ASP A 163 -7.57 51.19 -33.81
C ASP A 163 -7.33 52.05 -32.55
N PRO A 164 -6.14 52.68 -32.42
CA PRO A 164 -5.88 53.69 -31.41
C PRO A 164 -6.05 55.07 -32.06
N HIS A 165 -7.29 55.53 -32.26
CA HIS A 165 -7.53 56.89 -32.72
C HIS A 165 -8.48 57.66 -31.79
N GLU A 166 -7.93 58.77 -31.30
CA GLU A 166 -8.59 60.06 -31.07
C GLU A 166 -9.61 60.15 -29.92
N ARG A 167 -9.12 60.58 -28.76
CA ARG A 167 -9.90 61.46 -27.88
C ARG A 167 -9.32 62.86 -27.94
N ASP A 168 -9.50 63.50 -29.10
CA ASP A 168 -9.40 64.95 -29.21
C ASP A 168 -10.81 65.56 -29.27
N ALA A 169 -11.02 66.47 -28.33
CA ALA A 169 -11.83 67.69 -28.35
C ALA A 169 -13.04 67.83 -29.30
N ASP A 170 -14.12 68.33 -28.68
CA ASP A 170 -14.76 69.62 -28.99
C ASP A 170 -16.25 69.57 -29.37
N THR A 171 -17.01 70.36 -28.60
CA THR A 171 -18.14 71.21 -28.97
C THR A 171 -19.10 70.74 -30.07
N THR A 172 -20.37 70.54 -29.68
CA THR A 172 -21.53 71.26 -30.25
C THR A 172 -22.79 70.97 -29.43
N GLU A 173 -23.06 71.79 -28.41
CA GLU A 173 -24.42 71.91 -27.84
C GLU A 173 -25.17 72.95 -28.69
N ASN A 174 -25.83 72.48 -29.76
CA ASN A 174 -26.87 73.25 -30.45
C ASN A 174 -28.22 72.70 -30.00
N ARG A 175 -28.83 73.38 -29.02
CA ARG A 175 -30.26 73.24 -28.73
C ARG A 175 -30.99 74.21 -29.64
N ASP A 176 -31.50 73.65 -30.73
CA ASP A 176 -32.50 74.28 -31.57
C ASP A 176 -33.82 74.49 -30.81
N ASP A 177 -34.39 75.67 -31.09
CA ASP A 177 -35.72 76.15 -30.77
C ASP A 177 -36.82 75.09 -31.00
N THR A 178 -37.83 75.10 -30.13
CA THR A 178 -39.17 74.62 -30.49
C THR A 178 -40.20 75.66 -30.03
N ILE A 179 -40.85 76.18 -31.08
CA ILE A 179 -42.03 77.04 -31.24
C ILE A 179 -43.03 77.04 -30.08
#